data_AF-A0AA95M068-F1
#
_entry.id   AF-A0AA95M068-F1
#
_cell.length_a   1.000
_cell.length_b   1.000
_cell.length_c   1.000
_cell.angle_alpha   90.00
_cell.angle_beta   90.00
_cell.angle_gamma   90.00
#
_symmetry.space_group_name_H-M   'P 1'
#
loop_
_entity.id
_entity.type
_entity.pdbx_description
1 polymer ?
#
loop_
_entity_poly.entity_id
_entity_poly.type
_entity_poly.pdbx_seq_one_letter_code
_entity_poly.pdbx_strand_id
1 'polypeptide(L)'
;MFIKVVKYFVIFLCGYILIKWISIPHPFVLADFFISLVVNPLKFFAATLVFFIGFLLTGRVLSELIVGTKIAWQKRKVIGVDLLIEYLYLLIVFCLLFYLGLVQTIVFFSLSLFYGIISIER
;
A
#
# COMPACT_ATOMS: atom_id res chain seq x y z
N MET A 1 -20.85 0.58 0.02
CA MET A 1 -19.98 1.64 -0.56
C MET A 1 -19.12 2.32 0.50
N PHE A 2 -19.69 2.83 1.61
CA PHE A 2 -18.95 3.52 2.69
C PHE A 2 -17.78 2.72 3.28
N ILE A 3 -17.98 1.44 3.60
CA ILE A 3 -16.93 0.56 4.16
C ILE A 3 -15.73 0.44 3.20
N LYS A 4 -15.98 0.41 1.88
CA LYS A 4 -14.91 0.36 0.87
C LYS A 4 -14.11 1.66 0.86
N VAL A 5 -14.77 2.81 0.91
CA VAL A 5 -14.09 4.12 0.97
C VAL A 5 -13.22 4.24 2.22
N VAL A 6 -13.74 3.82 3.38
CA VAL A 6 -12.97 3.78 4.64
C VAL A 6 -11.73 2.89 4.50
N LYS A 7 -11.84 1.74 3.82
CA LYS A 7 -10.71 0.84 3.54
C LYS A 7 -9.57 1.58 2.82
N TYR A 8 -9.85 2.26 1.72
CA TYR A 8 -8.84 3.02 0.96
C TYR A 8 -8.30 4.24 1.72
N PHE A 9 -9.15 4.90 2.50
CA PHE A 9 -8.73 5.99 3.37
C PHE A 9 -7.73 5.52 4.44
N VAL A 10 -7.96 4.34 5.03
CA VAL A 10 -7.02 3.73 5.99
C VAL A 10 -5.69 3.37 5.30
N ILE A 11 -5.71 2.84 4.07
CA ILE A 11 -4.48 2.60 3.29
C ILE A 11 -3.69 3.90 3.12
N PHE A 12 -4.39 4.97 2.68
CA PHE A 12 -3.78 6.27 2.49
C PHE A 12 -3.17 6.81 3.78
N LEU A 13 -3.90 6.76 4.91
CA LEU A 13 -3.39 7.19 6.21
C LEU A 13 -2.15 6.39 6.62
N CYS A 14 -2.14 5.08 6.42
CA CYS A 14 -0.98 4.25 6.75
C CYS A 14 0.25 4.65 5.92
N GLY A 15 0.08 4.80 4.60
CA GLY A 15 1.17 5.25 3.72
C GLY A 15 1.64 6.67 4.06
N TYR A 16 0.72 7.57 4.41
CA TYR A 16 1.05 8.95 4.78
C TYR A 16 1.90 9.01 6.05
N ILE A 17 1.48 8.28 7.10
CA ILE A 17 2.22 8.19 8.36
C ILE A 17 3.60 7.58 8.12
N LEU A 18 3.68 6.53 7.30
CA LEU A 18 4.94 5.90 6.91
C LEU A 18 5.91 6.91 6.27
N ILE A 19 5.44 7.68 5.28
CA ILE A 19 6.24 8.70 4.58
C ILE A 19 6.71 9.78 5.55
N LYS A 20 5.85 10.22 6.48
CA LYS A 20 6.18 11.27 7.43
C LYS A 20 7.15 10.83 8.53
N TRP A 21 7.05 9.59 8.99
CA TRP A 21 7.86 9.10 10.10
C TRP A 21 9.16 8.43 9.65
N ILE A 22 9.21 7.88 8.43
CA ILE A 22 10.43 7.34 7.82
C ILE A 22 10.91 8.32 6.74
N SER A 23 11.74 9.27 7.16
CA SER A 23 12.46 10.14 6.24
C SER A 23 13.62 9.37 5.61
N ILE A 24 13.58 9.21 4.28
CA ILE A 24 14.65 8.60 3.50
C ILE A 24 15.45 9.76 2.88
N PRO A 25 16.70 10.01 3.30
CA PRO A 25 17.51 11.08 2.72
C PRO A 25 17.82 10.80 1.25
N HIS A 26 17.95 11.86 0.46
CA HIS A 26 18.42 11.81 -0.93
C HIS A 26 19.72 12.60 -1.07
N PRO A 27 20.84 11.97 -1.49
CA PRO A 27 20.99 10.55 -1.85
C PRO A 27 20.81 9.59 -0.67
N PHE A 28 20.40 8.34 -0.95
CA PHE A 28 20.21 7.34 0.09
C PHE A 28 21.55 6.88 0.65
N VAL A 29 21.76 7.13 1.94
CA VAL A 29 22.92 6.66 2.69
C VAL A 29 22.44 5.74 3.80
N LEU A 30 22.90 4.49 3.77
CA LEU A 30 22.47 3.45 4.71
C LEU A 30 22.79 3.83 6.16
N ALA A 31 23.96 4.43 6.40
CA ALA A 31 24.37 4.89 7.74
C ALA A 31 23.39 5.92 8.31
N ASP A 32 22.98 6.90 7.52
CA ASP A 32 22.04 7.96 7.95
C ASP A 32 20.65 7.39 8.27
N PHE A 33 20.21 6.36 7.54
CA PHE A 33 18.99 5.63 7.86
C PHE A 33 19.07 4.94 9.23
N PHE A 34 20.17 4.24 9.52
CA PHE A 34 20.37 3.61 10.83
C PHE A 34 20.54 4.63 11.96
N ILE A 35 21.15 5.78 11.70
CA ILE A 35 21.22 6.86 12.67
C ILE A 35 19.82 7.38 12.98
N SER A 36 18.98 7.63 11.97
CA SER A 36 17.58 8.04 12.16
C SER A 36 16.78 7.04 13.00
N LEU A 37 17.00 5.75 12.78
CA LEU A 37 16.44 4.65 13.57
C LEU A 37 16.85 4.74 15.05
N VAL A 38 18.15 4.92 15.32
CA VAL A 38 18.71 4.99 16.69
C VAL A 38 18.27 6.26 17.42
N VAL A 39 18.16 7.38 16.71
CA VAL A 39 17.78 8.68 17.30
C VAL A 39 16.29 8.73 17.66
N ASN A 40 15.41 8.10 16.87
CA ASN A 40 13.96 8.09 17.13
C ASN A 40 13.34 6.68 17.06
N PRO A 41 13.70 5.76 17.97
CA PRO A 41 13.26 4.36 17.90
C PRO A 41 11.75 4.20 17.99
N LEU A 42 11.07 5.04 18.79
CA LEU A 42 9.61 5.00 18.92
C LEU A 42 8.88 5.39 17.64
N LYS A 43 9.37 6.41 16.92
CA LYS A 43 8.78 6.82 15.63
C LYS A 43 8.94 5.73 14.59
N PHE A 44 10.12 5.11 14.54
CA PHE A 44 10.36 4.00 13.64
C PHE A 44 9.47 2.80 13.97
N PHE A 45 9.41 2.39 15.23
CA PHE A 45 8.58 1.26 15.66
C PHE A 45 7.10 1.47 15.31
N ALA A 46 6.57 2.66 15.59
CA ALA A 46 5.20 3.01 15.24
C ALA A 46 4.98 3.04 13.71
N ALA A 47 5.96 3.54 12.94
CA ALA A 47 5.91 3.50 11.48
C ALA A 47 5.92 2.07 10.93
N THR A 48 6.69 1.16 11.55
CA THR A 48 6.71 -0.26 11.19
C THR A 48 5.37 -0.94 11.47
N LEU A 49 4.73 -0.66 12.61
CA LEU A 49 3.39 -1.21 12.90
C LEU A 49 2.36 -0.71 11.87
N VAL A 50 2.35 0.59 11.60
CA VAL A 50 1.46 1.20 10.60
C VAL A 50 1.75 0.66 9.20
N PHE A 51 3.03 0.45 8.88
CA PHE A 51 3.45 -0.22 7.66
C PHE A 51 2.79 -1.60 7.55
N PHE A 52 2.92 -2.47 8.55
CA PHE A 52 2.36 -3.83 8.50
C PHE A 52 0.84 -3.82 8.35
N ILE A 53 0.14 -2.95 9.09
CA ILE A 53 -1.33 -2.83 9.00
C ILE A 53 -1.73 -2.39 7.58
N GLY A 54 -1.11 -1.32 7.07
CA GLY A 54 -1.37 -0.81 5.73
C GLY A 54 -1.03 -1.83 4.64
N PHE A 55 0.10 -2.52 4.78
CA PHE A 55 0.61 -3.53 3.85
C PHE A 55 -0.34 -4.72 3.74
N LEU A 56 -0.76 -5.31 4.88
CA LEU A 56 -1.68 -6.44 4.89
C LEU A 56 -3.02 -6.06 4.28
N LEU A 57 -3.52 -4.87 4.63
CA LEU A 57 -4.80 -4.40 4.14
C LEU A 57 -4.75 -4.13 2.63
N THR A 58 -3.71 -3.44 2.16
CA THR A 58 -3.49 -3.16 0.72
C THR A 58 -3.31 -4.45 -0.08
N GLY A 59 -2.54 -5.40 0.45
CA GLY A 59 -2.32 -6.68 -0.20
C GLY A 59 -3.59 -7.53 -0.30
N ARG A 60 -4.48 -7.50 0.69
CA ARG A 60 -5.82 -8.10 0.58
C ARG A 60 -6.65 -7.45 -0.53
N VAL A 61 -6.65 -6.11 -0.63
CA VAL A 61 -7.33 -5.40 -1.73
C VAL A 61 -6.79 -5.84 -3.08
N LEU A 62 -5.46 -5.92 -3.22
CA LEU A 62 -4.82 -6.39 -4.45
C LEU A 62 -5.21 -7.82 -4.78
N SER A 63 -5.23 -8.72 -3.79
CA SER A 63 -5.70 -10.10 -3.97
C SER A 63 -7.16 -10.15 -4.46
N GLU A 64 -8.06 -9.40 -3.84
CA GLU A 64 -9.48 -9.31 -4.24
C GLU A 64 -9.62 -8.83 -5.69
N LEU A 65 -8.87 -7.79 -6.06
CA LEU A 65 -8.85 -7.23 -7.41
C LEU A 65 -8.32 -8.24 -8.45
N ILE A 66 -7.21 -8.92 -8.16
CA ILE A 66 -6.63 -9.92 -9.06
C ILE A 66 -7.60 -11.09 -9.27
N VAL A 67 -8.20 -11.60 -8.19
CA VAL A 67 -9.18 -12.71 -8.26
C VAL A 67 -10.43 -12.27 -9.03
N GLY A 68 -10.97 -11.09 -8.75
CA GLY A 68 -12.14 -10.56 -9.45
C GLY A 68 -11.89 -10.38 -10.94
N THR A 69 -10.73 -9.84 -11.33
CA THR A 69 -10.30 -9.71 -12.73
C THR A 69 -10.11 -11.08 -13.39
N LYS A 70 -9.50 -12.05 -12.70
CA LYS A 70 -9.32 -13.42 -13.19
C LYS A 70 -10.67 -14.11 -13.48
N ILE A 71 -11.65 -13.95 -12.58
CA ILE A 71 -12.99 -14.54 -12.76
C ILE A 71 -13.73 -13.87 -13.94
N ALA A 72 -13.67 -12.53 -14.04
CA ALA A 72 -14.30 -11.81 -15.15
C ALA A 72 -13.70 -12.25 -16.50
N TRP A 73 -12.37 -12.39 -16.56
CA TRP A 73 -11.65 -12.88 -17.73
C TRP A 73 -12.04 -14.31 -18.11
N GLN A 74 -12.02 -15.23 -17.15
CA GLN A 74 -12.39 -16.64 -17.37
C GLN A 74 -13.83 -16.80 -17.88
N LYS A 75 -14.76 -15.99 -17.36
CA LYS A 75 -16.18 -16.03 -17.76
C LYS A 75 -16.47 -15.21 -19.03
N ARG A 76 -15.45 -14.62 -19.68
CA ARG A 76 -15.59 -13.66 -20.80
C ARG A 76 -16.63 -12.57 -20.52
N LYS A 77 -16.77 -12.16 -19.26
CA LYS A 77 -17.69 -11.09 -18.86
C LYS A 77 -16.94 -9.77 -18.89
N VAL A 78 -17.66 -8.71 -19.25
CA VAL A 78 -17.17 -7.34 -19.10
C VAL A 78 -16.86 -7.10 -17.62
N ILE A 79 -15.75 -6.43 -17.35
CA ILE A 79 -15.37 -6.03 -15.99
C ILE A 79 -16.50 -5.18 -15.40
N GLY A 80 -17.01 -5.58 -14.24
CA GLY A 80 -18.07 -4.85 -13.56
C GLY A 80 -17.61 -3.45 -13.15
N VAL A 81 -18.53 -2.48 -13.19
CA VAL A 81 -18.27 -1.08 -12.81
C VAL A 81 -17.69 -0.98 -11.40
N ASP A 82 -18.14 -1.82 -10.47
CA ASP A 82 -17.62 -1.88 -9.10
C ASP A 82 -16.11 -2.19 -9.05
N LEU A 83 -15.63 -3.07 -9.91
CA LEU A 83 -14.23 -3.48 -9.95
C LEU A 83 -13.34 -2.40 -10.56
N LEU A 84 -13.85 -1.67 -11.58
CA LEU A 84 -13.20 -0.49 -12.12
C LEU A 84 -13.08 0.64 -11.09
N ILE A 85 -14.15 0.87 -10.31
CA ILE A 85 -14.15 1.85 -9.22
C ILE A 85 -13.09 1.50 -8.16
N GLU A 86 -12.94 0.22 -7.81
CA GLU A 86 -11.92 -0.22 -6.85
C GLU A 86 -10.49 -0.03 -7.37
N TYR A 87 -10.24 -0.30 -8.66
CA TYR A 87 -8.98 0.03 -9.30
C TYR A 87 -8.70 1.53 -9.26
N LEU A 88 -9.72 2.36 -9.55
CA LEU A 88 -9.59 3.80 -9.53
C LEU A 88 -9.24 4.33 -8.13
N TYR A 89 -9.89 3.82 -7.08
CA TYR A 89 -9.55 4.21 -5.70
C TYR A 89 -8.12 3.84 -5.33
N LEU A 90 -7.68 2.63 -5.68
CA LEU A 90 -6.30 2.21 -5.41
C LEU A 90 -5.28 3.07 -6.17
N LEU A 91 -5.58 3.41 -7.43
CA LEU A 91 -4.75 4.28 -8.26
C LEU A 91 -4.66 5.70 -7.66
N ILE A 92 -5.77 6.27 -7.20
CA ILE A 92 -5.78 7.59 -6.56
C ILE A 92 -4.90 7.58 -5.30
N VAL A 93 -5.04 6.56 -4.45
CA VAL A 93 -4.22 6.43 -3.24
C VAL A 93 -2.73 6.28 -3.61
N PHE A 94 -2.41 5.47 -4.61
CA PHE A 94 -1.05 5.33 -5.10
C PHE A 94 -0.47 6.67 -5.59
N CYS A 95 -1.18 7.39 -6.45
CA CYS A 95 -0.72 8.67 -6.99
C CYS A 95 -0.51 9.73 -5.90
N LEU A 96 -1.42 9.80 -4.92
CA LEU A 96 -1.29 10.74 -3.79
C LEU A 96 -0.07 10.42 -2.93
N LEU A 97 0.16 9.15 -2.60
CA LEU A 97 1.32 8.73 -1.82
C LEU A 97 2.62 8.91 -2.61
N PHE A 98 2.61 8.60 -3.91
CA PHE A 98 3.76 8.74 -4.79
C PHE A 98 4.24 10.20 -4.87
N TYR A 99 3.30 11.15 -4.94
CA TYR A 99 3.61 12.58 -4.89
C TYR A 99 4.27 13.01 -3.56
N LEU A 100 3.89 12.39 -2.44
CA LEU A 100 4.40 12.73 -1.12
C LEU A 100 5.73 12.07 -0.77
N GLY A 101 5.97 10.85 -1.25
CA GLY A 101 7.17 10.08 -0.93
C GLY A 101 7.35 8.92 -1.90
N LEU A 102 8.14 9.14 -2.94
CA LEU A 102 8.34 8.19 -4.04
C LEU A 102 8.89 6.86 -3.53
N VAL A 103 10.01 6.88 -2.80
CA VAL A 103 10.72 5.66 -2.38
C VAL A 103 9.85 4.82 -1.43
N GLN A 104 9.27 5.44 -0.41
CA GLN A 104 8.42 4.77 0.57
C GLN A 104 7.17 4.17 -0.10
N THR A 105 6.57 4.89 -1.06
CA THR A 105 5.39 4.41 -1.79
C THR A 105 5.70 3.21 -2.66
N ILE A 106 6.81 3.23 -3.40
CA ILE A 106 7.23 2.09 -4.21
C ILE A 106 7.46 0.87 -3.32
N VAL A 107 8.19 1.03 -2.21
CA VAL A 107 8.44 -0.08 -1.25
C VAL A 107 7.13 -0.61 -0.66
N PHE A 108 6.24 0.28 -0.21
CA PHE A 108 4.95 -0.10 0.37
C PHE A 108 4.06 -0.89 -0.61
N PHE A 109 3.88 -0.39 -1.83
CA PHE A 109 3.02 -1.04 -2.82
C PHE A 109 3.64 -2.30 -3.42
N SER A 110 4.94 -2.34 -3.67
CA SER A 110 5.62 -3.54 -4.19
C SER A 110 5.51 -4.70 -3.22
N LEU A 111 5.78 -4.47 -1.93
CA LEU A 111 5.60 -5.49 -0.90
C LEU A 111 4.12 -5.91 -0.83
N SER A 112 3.19 -4.96 -0.81
CA SER A 112 1.76 -5.27 -0.77
C SER A 112 1.30 -6.11 -1.97
N LEU A 113 1.88 -5.89 -3.15
CA LEU A 113 1.62 -6.65 -4.36
C LEU A 113 2.13 -8.09 -4.23
N PHE A 114 3.37 -8.29 -3.76
CA PHE A 114 3.89 -9.64 -3.49
C PHE A 114 3.00 -10.40 -2.50
N TYR A 115 2.61 -9.76 -1.40
CA TYR A 115 1.68 -10.37 -0.45
C TYR A 115 0.34 -10.69 -1.08
N GLY A 116 -0.23 -9.76 -1.87
CA GLY A 116 -1.49 -9.96 -2.56
C GLY A 116 -1.45 -11.17 -3.49
N ILE A 117 -0.36 -11.39 -4.22
CA ILE A 117 -0.19 -12.58 -5.06
C ILE A 117 -0.10 -13.86 -4.21
N ILE A 118 0.74 -13.87 -3.18
CA ILE A 118 0.93 -15.05 -2.31
C ILE A 118 -0.37 -15.43 -1.59
N SER A 119 -1.17 -14.43 -1.20
CA SER A 119 -2.44 -14.65 -0.50
C SER A 119 -3.52 -15.29 -1.39
N ILE A 120 -3.38 -15.31 -2.71
CA ILE A 120 -4.37 -15.92 -3.62
C ILE A 120 -4.26 -17.44 -3.65
N GLU A 121 -3.06 -17.96 -3.41
CA GLU A 121 -2.77 -19.40 -3.47
C GLU A 121 -3.25 -20.16 -2.21
N ARG A 122 -3.69 -19.42 -1.19
CA ARG A 122 -4.17 -19.96 0.09
C ARG A 122 -5.69 -19.96 0.17
#